data_AF-A0A971V8W3-F1
#
_entry.id   AF-A0A971V8W3-F1
#
_cell.length_a   1.000
_cell.length_b   1.000
_cell.length_c   1.000
_cell.angle_alpha   90.00
_cell.angle_beta   90.00
_cell.angle_gamma   90.00
#
_symmetry.space_group_name_H-M   'P 1'
#
loop_
_entity.id
_entity.type
_entity.pdbx_description
1 polymer ?
#
loop_
_entity_poly.entity_id
_entity_poly.type
_entity_poly.pdbx_seq_one_letter_code
_entity_poly.pdbx_strand_id
1 'polypeptide(L)'
;MSKWWKQKPMRMIQTNLREIDAGLDVDEYIQKLKGFSADVVLFNVGGIVANYPTKLPFHYRNPYLNGDLVGKVLNRVKQEGIRFIARFDFSKVNQVLADQHPEWLYMSAAGEVINYNGQVHTCINGRYQQEHCLEILEEVIDNYLIDGVFFNMAGYVTTDYSGNYHGICQCDNCKQAFYERYGHPLPLKEDINDPVFRLYDKFREETSRELFHKICRFIKGKNENIAIALWAHEGVDIFRSESNTAIDRPLPEWNYSAGHHVKMVLGSWDHMVPSNTAVHFVDFPFRHSSVSPNLTAVRIAQSIVYGAWPDYYVIGTLSNQDDRLCFDAVKQLFGFHKQNEEYYTDIESISDVCLVVPSKSTHHGSMKEFRGIYRILTESHILFDLIHDGILSDSSVMEKLKKYKTLILPDMRNMSDAVLKNIESYVSEGGNVLVTGRTSTYDAQGNPLDNVMLACTGVRGIRKMIPREKGMYFRVRTGDKEVLNGFEDL
;
A
#
# COMPACT_ATOMS: atom_id res chain seq x y z
N MET A 1 4.88 27.03 -7.42
CA MET A 1 4.77 26.86 -5.94
C MET A 1 5.00 25.39 -5.63
N SER A 2 5.65 25.05 -4.51
CA SER A 2 5.76 23.64 -4.09
C SER A 2 4.37 23.03 -3.90
N LYS A 3 4.16 21.79 -4.36
CA LYS A 3 2.88 21.08 -4.21
C LYS A 3 2.55 20.96 -2.73
N TRP A 4 1.28 21.16 -2.36
CA TRP A 4 0.89 21.30 -0.94
C TRP A 4 1.25 20.06 -0.10
N TRP A 5 1.17 18.86 -0.69
CA TRP A 5 1.49 17.62 -0.01
C TRP A 5 2.99 17.42 0.26
N LYS A 6 3.86 18.21 -0.37
CA LYS A 6 5.32 18.16 -0.16
C LYS A 6 5.83 19.23 0.80
N GLN A 7 4.96 20.07 1.34
CA GLN A 7 5.39 21.20 2.16
C GLN A 7 5.86 20.78 3.55
N LYS A 8 5.20 19.78 4.14
CA LYS A 8 5.51 19.21 5.44
C LYS A 8 4.72 17.92 5.69
N PRO A 9 5.12 17.09 6.66
CA PRO A 9 4.29 15.98 7.10
C PRO A 9 2.98 16.47 7.72
N MET A 10 1.86 15.85 7.34
CA MET A 10 0.53 16.25 7.78
C MET A 10 -0.15 15.15 8.61
N ARG A 11 -1.08 15.53 9.48
CA ARG A 11 -1.82 14.67 10.40
C ARG A 11 -3.20 14.38 9.81
N MET A 12 -3.31 13.18 9.24
CA MET A 12 -4.51 12.74 8.54
C MET A 12 -5.47 12.00 9.46
N ILE A 13 -6.77 12.29 9.34
CA ILE A 13 -7.83 11.44 9.88
C ILE A 13 -8.72 10.94 8.74
N GLN A 14 -8.94 9.63 8.72
CA GLN A 14 -9.95 9.00 7.87
C GLN A 14 -11.16 8.60 8.72
N THR A 15 -12.34 9.02 8.26
CA THR A 15 -13.63 8.58 8.79
C THR A 15 -14.37 7.79 7.73
N ASN A 16 -14.56 6.48 7.91
CA ASN A 16 -15.32 5.65 6.98
C ASN A 16 -16.82 5.72 7.26
N LEU A 17 -17.51 6.66 6.63
CA LEU A 17 -18.94 6.82 6.89
C LEU A 17 -19.73 5.56 6.52
N ARG A 18 -20.57 5.10 7.44
CA ARG A 18 -21.71 4.23 7.12
C ARG A 18 -22.78 5.08 6.45
N GLU A 19 -23.70 4.46 5.72
CA GLU A 19 -24.77 5.23 5.06
C GLU A 19 -25.57 6.09 6.05
N ILE A 20 -25.87 5.54 7.23
CA ILE A 20 -26.56 6.22 8.34
C ILE A 20 -25.79 7.42 8.92
N ASP A 21 -24.49 7.54 8.66
CA ASP A 21 -23.66 8.65 9.16
C ASP A 21 -23.75 9.90 8.26
N ALA A 22 -24.52 9.87 7.15
CA ALA A 22 -24.70 11.03 6.28
C ALA A 22 -25.47 12.20 6.92
N GLY A 23 -26.08 11.97 8.09
CA GLY A 23 -26.68 13.00 8.93
C GLY A 23 -25.73 13.62 9.97
N LEU A 24 -24.41 13.43 9.86
CA LEU A 24 -23.45 13.92 10.84
C LEU A 24 -23.59 15.43 11.10
N ASP A 25 -23.35 15.83 12.36
CA ASP A 25 -23.20 17.22 12.74
C ASP A 25 -21.84 17.73 12.27
N VAL A 26 -21.87 18.67 11.30
CA VAL A 26 -20.66 19.21 10.67
C VAL A 26 -19.82 20.00 11.67
N ASP A 27 -20.43 20.77 12.57
CA ASP A 27 -19.67 21.57 13.53
C ASP A 27 -19.04 20.67 14.60
N GLU A 28 -19.75 19.66 15.09
CA GLU A 28 -19.16 18.68 16.00
C GLU A 28 -18.01 17.93 15.32
N TYR A 29 -18.21 17.47 14.08
CA TYR A 29 -17.19 16.77 13.31
C TYR A 29 -15.89 17.57 13.20
N ILE A 30 -16.00 18.87 12.90
CA ILE A 30 -14.87 19.78 12.75
C ILE A 30 -14.20 20.04 14.11
N GLN A 31 -14.98 20.21 15.18
CA GLN A 31 -14.45 20.29 16.53
C GLN A 31 -13.64 19.04 16.90
N LYS A 32 -14.09 17.83 16.53
CA LYS A 32 -13.33 16.59 16.75
C LYS A 32 -12.02 16.61 15.97
N LEU A 33 -12.04 16.92 14.68
CA LEU A 33 -10.81 17.00 13.87
C LEU A 33 -9.78 17.95 14.50
N LYS A 34 -10.22 19.16 14.90
CA LYS A 34 -9.37 20.14 15.59
C LYS A 34 -8.85 19.62 16.93
N GLY A 35 -9.69 18.94 17.70
CA GLY A 35 -9.31 18.34 18.98
C GLY A 35 -8.25 17.25 18.86
N PHE A 36 -8.14 16.62 17.69
CA PHE A 36 -7.07 15.68 17.35
C PHE A 36 -5.87 16.35 16.67
N SER A 37 -5.88 17.68 16.49
CA SER A 37 -4.85 18.39 15.73
C SER A 37 -4.72 17.95 14.27
N ALA A 38 -5.77 17.38 13.67
CA ALA A 38 -5.77 17.01 12.26
C ALA A 38 -5.69 18.25 11.36
N ASP A 39 -4.90 18.16 10.30
CA ASP A 39 -4.82 19.17 9.22
C ASP A 39 -5.10 18.58 7.84
N VAL A 40 -5.40 17.28 7.77
CA VAL A 40 -5.97 16.61 6.58
C VAL A 40 -7.12 15.70 7.01
N VAL A 41 -8.21 15.71 6.25
CA VAL A 41 -9.29 14.74 6.37
C VAL A 41 -9.42 13.93 5.08
N LEU A 42 -9.53 12.61 5.23
CA LEU A 42 -9.91 11.69 4.16
C LEU A 42 -11.40 11.33 4.35
N PHE A 43 -12.26 11.87 3.47
CA PHE A 43 -13.71 11.87 3.65
C PHE A 43 -14.44 11.08 2.57
N ASN A 44 -15.42 10.25 2.95
CA ASN A 44 -16.21 9.45 2.01
C ASN A 44 -17.07 10.34 1.08
N VAL A 45 -16.73 10.38 -0.21
CA VAL A 45 -17.46 11.19 -1.20
C VAL A 45 -18.33 10.33 -2.13
N GLY A 46 -17.72 9.37 -2.84
CA GLY A 46 -18.39 8.71 -3.97
C GLY A 46 -17.87 7.31 -4.30
N GLY A 47 -18.23 6.81 -5.48
CA GLY A 47 -18.04 5.41 -5.88
C GLY A 47 -19.26 4.57 -5.57
N ILE A 48 -19.16 3.61 -4.64
CA ILE A 48 -20.27 2.74 -4.21
C ILE A 48 -21.54 3.55 -3.88
N VAL A 49 -21.39 4.60 -3.07
CA VAL A 49 -22.49 5.45 -2.59
C VAL A 49 -22.07 6.93 -2.68
N ALA A 50 -22.94 7.78 -3.21
CA ALA A 50 -22.75 9.23 -3.24
C ALA A 50 -23.22 9.88 -1.93
N ASN A 51 -22.30 10.53 -1.21
CA ASN A 51 -22.61 11.36 -0.04
C ASN A 51 -22.83 12.84 -0.40
N TYR A 52 -23.19 13.10 -1.65
CA TYR A 52 -23.46 14.42 -2.20
C TYR A 52 -24.65 14.33 -3.19
N PRO A 53 -25.31 15.45 -3.54
CA PRO A 53 -26.50 15.43 -4.39
C PRO A 53 -26.13 15.25 -5.87
N THR A 54 -25.60 14.07 -6.21
CA THR A 54 -25.25 13.69 -7.58
C THR A 54 -26.45 13.79 -8.53
N LYS A 55 -26.17 14.17 -9.77
CA LYS A 55 -27.12 14.20 -10.89
C LYS A 55 -26.95 13.00 -11.82
N LEU A 56 -25.92 12.19 -11.61
CA LEU A 56 -25.64 11.01 -12.42
C LEU A 56 -26.63 9.89 -12.07
N PRO A 57 -27.41 9.37 -13.03
CA PRO A 57 -28.45 8.37 -12.76
C PRO A 57 -27.89 7.02 -12.28
N PHE A 58 -26.61 6.75 -12.57
CA PHE A 58 -25.89 5.52 -12.22
C PHE A 58 -25.01 5.68 -10.98
N HIS A 59 -25.12 6.77 -10.23
CA HIS A 59 -24.40 6.93 -8.97
C HIS A 59 -25.38 6.86 -7.80
N TYR A 60 -25.37 5.73 -7.10
CA TYR A 60 -26.33 5.45 -6.03
C TYR A 60 -26.24 6.49 -4.92
N ARG A 61 -27.29 7.29 -4.76
CA ARG A 61 -27.35 8.35 -3.73
C ARG A 61 -27.63 7.74 -2.36
N ASN A 62 -26.85 8.16 -1.36
CA ASN A 62 -27.07 7.74 0.03
C ASN A 62 -28.51 8.11 0.47
N PRO A 63 -29.32 7.14 0.93
CA PRO A 63 -30.72 7.38 1.30
C PRO A 63 -30.88 8.27 2.54
N TYR A 64 -29.85 8.38 3.38
CA TYR A 64 -29.85 9.25 4.58
C TYR A 64 -29.31 10.66 4.30
N LEU A 65 -28.97 10.99 3.06
CA LEU A 65 -28.38 12.28 2.70
C LEU A 65 -29.39 13.43 2.81
N ASN A 66 -29.11 14.39 3.69
CA ASN A 66 -29.86 15.63 3.80
C ASN A 66 -29.09 16.84 3.23
N GLY A 67 -29.44 17.22 2.00
CA GLY A 67 -28.79 18.31 1.27
C GLY A 67 -27.40 17.93 0.76
N ASP A 68 -26.49 18.91 0.75
CA ASP A 68 -25.11 18.72 0.28
C ASP A 68 -24.11 18.54 1.45
N LEU A 69 -23.95 17.30 1.92
CA LEU A 69 -23.03 16.98 3.02
C LEU A 69 -21.57 17.27 2.63
N VAL A 70 -21.11 16.80 1.47
CA VAL A 70 -19.74 17.01 1.00
C VAL A 70 -19.44 18.51 0.89
N GLY A 71 -20.32 19.30 0.28
CA GLY A 71 -20.14 20.75 0.18
C GLY A 71 -20.08 21.44 1.55
N LYS A 72 -20.96 21.08 2.49
CA LYS A 72 -20.97 21.62 3.86
C LYS A 72 -19.66 21.32 4.60
N VAL A 73 -19.22 20.05 4.59
CA VAL A 73 -17.97 19.64 5.26
C VAL A 73 -16.77 20.31 4.60
N LEU A 74 -16.67 20.28 3.27
CA LEU A 74 -15.58 20.90 2.51
C LEU A 74 -15.43 22.39 2.83
N ASN A 75 -16.54 23.13 2.83
CA ASN A 75 -16.51 24.56 3.15
C ASN A 75 -16.00 24.79 4.58
N ARG A 76 -16.45 23.97 5.54
CA ARG A 76 -16.08 24.14 6.95
C ARG A 76 -14.63 23.75 7.24
N VAL A 77 -14.12 22.66 6.66
CA VAL A 77 -12.69 22.28 6.82
C VAL A 77 -11.75 23.35 6.25
N LYS A 78 -12.12 23.97 5.13
CA LYS A 78 -11.32 25.03 4.51
C LYS A 78 -11.23 26.30 5.34
N GLN A 79 -12.32 26.68 6.00
CA GLN A 79 -12.31 27.81 6.95
C GLN A 79 -11.35 27.56 8.13
N GLU A 80 -11.08 26.31 8.45
CA GLU A 80 -10.18 25.89 9.53
C GLU A 80 -8.77 25.54 9.04
N GLY A 81 -8.48 25.70 7.73
CA GLY A 81 -7.20 25.35 7.14
C GLY A 81 -6.90 23.85 7.06
N ILE A 82 -7.93 23.00 7.14
CA ILE A 82 -7.81 21.54 7.03
C ILE A 82 -8.00 21.14 5.55
N ARG A 83 -7.08 20.34 5.02
CA ARG A 83 -7.12 19.82 3.64
C ARG A 83 -8.15 18.71 3.51
N PHE A 84 -8.80 18.63 2.35
CA PHE A 84 -9.85 17.64 2.08
C PHE A 84 -9.44 16.69 0.95
N ILE A 85 -9.23 15.42 1.30
CA ILE A 85 -9.02 14.32 0.35
C ILE A 85 -10.35 13.56 0.18
N ALA A 86 -10.84 13.49 -1.05
CA ALA A 86 -12.06 12.78 -1.39
C ALA A 86 -11.79 11.27 -1.55
N ARG A 87 -12.44 10.45 -0.72
CA ARG A 87 -12.41 8.99 -0.82
C ARG A 87 -13.46 8.50 -1.82
N PHE A 88 -13.02 7.66 -2.74
CA PHE A 88 -13.83 6.91 -3.68
C PHE A 88 -13.60 5.41 -3.53
N ASP A 89 -14.59 4.60 -3.88
CA ASP A 89 -14.45 3.15 -4.02
C ASP A 89 -15.25 2.70 -5.24
N PHE A 90 -14.57 2.28 -6.30
CA PHE A 90 -15.21 1.82 -7.54
C PHE A 90 -15.24 0.30 -7.65
N SER A 91 -14.76 -0.42 -6.64
CA SER A 91 -14.70 -1.89 -6.64
C SER A 91 -16.08 -2.55 -6.56
N LYS A 92 -17.10 -1.78 -6.18
CA LYS A 92 -18.48 -2.24 -5.99
C LYS A 92 -19.49 -1.19 -6.43
N VAL A 93 -20.71 -1.64 -6.65
CA VAL A 93 -21.92 -0.81 -6.81
C VAL A 93 -23.01 -1.31 -5.87
N ASN A 94 -23.95 -0.44 -5.52
CA ASN A 94 -25.15 -0.85 -4.80
C ASN A 94 -25.97 -1.84 -5.64
N GLN A 95 -26.59 -2.83 -4.99
CA GLN A 95 -27.38 -3.87 -5.63
C GLN A 95 -28.47 -3.33 -6.56
N VAL A 96 -29.10 -2.20 -6.23
CA VAL A 96 -30.14 -1.59 -7.10
C VAL A 96 -29.61 -1.29 -8.51
N LEU A 97 -28.36 -0.83 -8.60
CA LEU A 97 -27.70 -0.58 -9.88
C LEU A 97 -27.15 -1.86 -10.49
N ALA A 98 -26.65 -2.79 -9.66
CA ALA A 98 -26.15 -4.09 -10.12
C ALA A 98 -27.24 -4.90 -10.84
N ASP A 99 -28.47 -4.90 -10.31
CA ASP A 99 -29.60 -5.61 -10.89
C ASP A 99 -30.04 -5.00 -12.24
N GLN A 100 -29.82 -3.70 -12.44
CA GLN A 100 -30.10 -2.98 -13.69
C GLN A 100 -28.98 -3.13 -14.73
N HIS A 101 -27.74 -3.30 -14.26
CA HIS A 101 -26.53 -3.30 -15.07
C HIS A 101 -25.63 -4.50 -14.77
N PRO A 102 -26.10 -5.74 -15.02
CA PRO A 102 -25.31 -6.95 -14.78
C PRO A 102 -24.02 -6.99 -15.61
N GLU A 103 -23.96 -6.28 -16.74
CA GLU A 103 -22.79 -6.18 -17.61
C GLU A 103 -21.61 -5.43 -16.97
N TRP A 104 -21.81 -4.71 -15.85
CA TRP A 104 -20.72 -4.05 -15.11
C TRP A 104 -20.00 -4.98 -14.14
N LEU A 105 -20.57 -6.15 -13.87
CA LEU A 105 -20.24 -6.91 -12.68
C LEU A 105 -19.10 -7.90 -12.89
N TYR A 106 -18.43 -8.20 -11.79
CA TYR A 106 -17.61 -9.40 -11.69
C TYR A 106 -18.50 -10.64 -11.79
N MET A 107 -18.00 -11.69 -12.44
CA MET A 107 -18.65 -13.00 -12.50
C MET A 107 -17.66 -14.07 -12.05
N SER A 108 -18.04 -14.91 -11.08
CA SER A 108 -17.21 -16.01 -10.61
C SER A 108 -17.08 -17.12 -11.67
N ALA A 109 -16.17 -18.07 -11.44
CA ALA A 109 -16.07 -19.27 -12.27
C ALA A 109 -17.34 -20.14 -12.23
N ALA A 110 -18.16 -20.00 -11.19
CA ALA A 110 -19.45 -20.68 -11.06
C ALA A 110 -20.61 -19.95 -11.76
N GLY A 111 -20.37 -18.77 -12.35
CA GLY A 111 -21.42 -17.95 -12.96
C GLY A 111 -22.23 -17.15 -11.93
N GLU A 112 -21.62 -16.81 -10.80
CA GLU A 112 -22.27 -16.05 -9.72
C GLU A 112 -21.64 -14.66 -9.56
N VAL A 113 -22.48 -13.67 -9.26
CA VAL A 113 -22.02 -12.35 -8.83
C VAL A 113 -21.67 -12.37 -7.35
N ILE A 114 -20.66 -11.60 -6.94
CA ILE A 114 -20.33 -11.45 -5.52
C ILE A 114 -21.15 -10.27 -4.97
N ASN A 115 -22.22 -10.57 -4.25
CA ASN A 115 -23.00 -9.60 -3.49
C ASN A 115 -22.71 -9.75 -1.99
N TYR A 116 -22.14 -8.72 -1.37
CA TYR A 116 -21.88 -8.67 0.05
C TYR A 116 -22.69 -7.57 0.72
N ASN A 117 -23.79 -7.94 1.37
CA ASN A 117 -24.70 -7.02 2.07
C ASN A 117 -25.20 -5.86 1.19
N GLY A 118 -25.62 -6.17 -0.03
CA GLY A 118 -26.13 -5.18 -0.99
C GLY A 118 -25.05 -4.42 -1.76
N GLN A 119 -23.77 -4.76 -1.58
CA GLN A 119 -22.65 -4.17 -2.31
C GLN A 119 -22.06 -5.23 -3.25
N VAL A 120 -22.21 -5.02 -4.55
CA VAL A 120 -21.93 -6.02 -5.59
C VAL A 120 -20.63 -5.68 -6.32
N HIS A 121 -19.74 -6.65 -6.48
CA HIS A 121 -18.42 -6.45 -7.09
C HIS A 121 -18.53 -6.06 -8.57
N THR A 122 -17.78 -5.04 -8.96
CA THR A 122 -17.68 -4.58 -10.35
C THR A 122 -16.47 -5.20 -11.04
N CYS A 123 -16.56 -5.36 -12.36
CA CYS A 123 -15.43 -5.76 -13.18
C CYS A 123 -14.56 -4.53 -13.51
N ILE A 124 -13.25 -4.66 -13.34
CA ILE A 124 -12.27 -3.62 -13.70
C ILE A 124 -12.25 -3.30 -15.21
N ASN A 125 -12.56 -4.29 -16.04
CA ASN A 125 -12.70 -4.12 -17.49
C ASN A 125 -14.14 -3.74 -17.88
N GLY A 126 -15.07 -3.70 -16.92
CA GLY A 126 -16.46 -3.30 -17.15
C GLY A 126 -16.63 -1.79 -17.23
N ARG A 127 -17.71 -1.37 -17.90
CA ARG A 127 -18.02 0.05 -18.17
C ARG A 127 -18.02 0.93 -16.91
N TYR A 128 -18.50 0.42 -15.78
CA TYR A 128 -18.54 1.19 -14.54
C TYR A 128 -17.14 1.68 -14.11
N GLN A 129 -16.14 0.79 -14.11
CA GLN A 129 -14.77 1.18 -13.76
C GLN A 129 -14.04 1.86 -14.93
N GLN A 130 -14.34 1.53 -16.18
CA GLN A 130 -13.65 2.12 -17.34
C GLN A 130 -14.12 3.53 -17.71
N GLU A 131 -15.40 3.83 -17.53
CA GLU A 131 -16.04 5.07 -17.99
C GLU A 131 -16.73 5.81 -16.84
N HIS A 132 -17.70 5.19 -16.16
CA HIS A 132 -18.53 5.89 -15.15
C HIS A 132 -17.72 6.40 -13.96
N CYS A 133 -16.59 5.75 -13.61
CA CYS A 133 -15.70 6.28 -12.58
C CYS A 133 -15.14 7.66 -12.95
N LEU A 134 -14.87 7.93 -14.22
CA LEU A 134 -14.37 9.22 -14.69
C LEU A 134 -15.46 10.27 -14.70
N GLU A 135 -16.69 9.90 -15.05
CA GLU A 135 -17.87 10.78 -15.00
C GLU A 135 -18.21 11.18 -13.56
N ILE A 136 -18.12 10.24 -12.61
CA ILE A 136 -18.27 10.51 -11.17
C ILE A 136 -17.15 11.43 -10.67
N LEU A 137 -15.90 11.15 -11.05
CA LEU A 137 -14.77 12.01 -10.72
C LEU A 137 -14.91 13.42 -11.30
N GLU A 138 -15.40 13.53 -12.53
CA GLU A 138 -15.69 14.80 -13.19
C GLU A 138 -16.70 15.62 -12.40
N GLU A 139 -17.85 15.03 -12.08
CA GLU A 139 -18.90 15.70 -11.31
C GLU A 139 -18.37 16.20 -9.97
N VAL A 140 -17.54 15.42 -9.28
CA VAL A 140 -16.97 15.86 -8.00
C VAL A 140 -15.93 16.97 -8.20
N ILE A 141 -14.98 16.79 -9.11
CA ILE A 141 -13.87 17.75 -9.29
C ILE A 141 -14.39 19.11 -9.80
N ASP A 142 -15.40 19.11 -10.65
CA ASP A 142 -15.96 20.34 -11.23
C ASP A 142 -16.84 21.10 -10.22
N ASN A 143 -17.48 20.41 -9.27
CA ASN A 143 -18.36 21.04 -8.28
C ASN A 143 -17.69 21.31 -6.91
N TYR A 144 -16.63 20.58 -6.58
CA TYR A 144 -15.98 20.64 -5.27
C TYR A 144 -14.48 20.89 -5.42
N LEU A 145 -14.00 21.96 -4.79
CA LEU A 145 -12.57 22.29 -4.77
C LEU A 145 -11.83 21.39 -3.77
N ILE A 146 -11.69 20.12 -4.09
CA ILE A 146 -10.97 19.11 -3.28
C ILE A 146 -9.45 19.31 -3.38
N ASP A 147 -8.71 18.92 -2.34
CA ASP A 147 -7.24 19.00 -2.31
C ASP A 147 -6.58 17.70 -2.81
N GLY A 148 -7.29 16.58 -2.75
CA GLY A 148 -6.81 15.28 -3.20
C GLY A 148 -7.92 14.24 -3.39
N VAL A 149 -7.53 13.08 -3.92
CA VAL A 149 -8.38 11.90 -4.07
C VAL A 149 -7.70 10.67 -3.49
N PHE A 150 -8.49 9.67 -3.11
CA PHE A 150 -8.04 8.35 -2.71
C PHE A 150 -9.01 7.28 -3.22
N PHE A 151 -8.48 6.15 -3.69
CA PHE A 151 -9.28 5.04 -4.20
C PHE A 151 -9.15 3.82 -3.30
N ASN A 152 -10.26 3.35 -2.73
CA ASN A 152 -10.28 2.11 -1.97
C ASN A 152 -10.41 0.90 -2.90
N MET A 153 -9.69 -0.19 -2.59
CA MET A 153 -9.78 -1.48 -3.29
C MET A 153 -9.68 -1.38 -4.83
N ALA A 154 -8.79 -0.53 -5.34
CA ALA A 154 -8.53 -0.48 -6.78
C ALA A 154 -7.91 -1.80 -7.27
N GLY A 155 -8.41 -2.36 -8.37
CA GLY A 155 -7.88 -3.59 -8.98
C GLY A 155 -8.89 -4.74 -9.09
N TYR A 156 -8.36 -5.94 -9.36
CA TYR A 156 -9.14 -7.17 -9.41
C TYR A 156 -9.46 -7.68 -8.00
N VAL A 157 -10.71 -7.51 -7.55
CA VAL A 157 -11.18 -7.98 -6.24
C VAL A 157 -11.92 -9.32 -6.39
N THR A 158 -11.22 -10.41 -6.08
CA THR A 158 -11.70 -11.80 -6.26
C THR A 158 -12.08 -12.50 -4.95
N THR A 159 -11.97 -11.82 -3.81
CA THR A 159 -12.30 -12.33 -2.48
C THR A 159 -13.38 -11.44 -1.84
N ASP A 160 -14.33 -12.04 -1.14
CA ASP A 160 -15.32 -11.30 -0.36
C ASP A 160 -14.80 -10.91 1.05
N TYR A 161 -15.59 -10.14 1.80
CA TYR A 161 -15.20 -9.69 3.14
C TYR A 161 -15.21 -10.80 4.21
N SER A 162 -15.68 -12.01 3.88
CA SER A 162 -15.56 -13.19 4.75
C SER A 162 -14.34 -14.04 4.41
N GLY A 163 -13.51 -13.59 3.45
CA GLY A 163 -12.30 -14.30 3.04
C GLY A 163 -12.56 -15.42 2.02
N ASN A 164 -13.78 -15.56 1.50
CA ASN A 164 -14.03 -16.57 0.48
C ASN A 164 -13.47 -16.11 -0.86
N TYR A 165 -12.66 -16.96 -1.48
CA TYR A 165 -12.09 -16.74 -2.81
C TYR A 165 -13.05 -17.26 -3.89
N HIS A 166 -13.33 -16.42 -4.89
CA HIS A 166 -14.36 -16.67 -5.91
C HIS A 166 -13.80 -16.95 -7.32
N GLY A 167 -12.48 -16.94 -7.49
CA GLY A 167 -11.83 -17.27 -8.75
C GLY A 167 -11.58 -16.09 -9.68
N ILE A 168 -11.05 -16.42 -10.86
CA ILE A 168 -10.82 -15.47 -11.97
C ILE A 168 -12.16 -14.97 -12.50
N CYS A 169 -12.28 -13.65 -12.70
CA CYS A 169 -13.49 -13.04 -13.25
C CYS A 169 -13.83 -13.59 -14.66
N GLN A 170 -14.95 -14.29 -14.80
CA GLN A 170 -15.44 -14.91 -16.04
C GLN A 170 -16.50 -14.09 -16.77
N CYS A 171 -16.61 -12.78 -16.51
CA CYS A 171 -17.57 -11.94 -17.23
C CYS A 171 -17.10 -11.69 -18.68
N ASP A 172 -18.03 -11.31 -19.56
CA ASP A 172 -17.76 -11.15 -20.98
C ASP A 172 -16.71 -10.07 -21.27
N ASN A 173 -16.68 -8.98 -20.48
CA ASN A 173 -15.66 -7.95 -20.61
C ASN A 173 -14.23 -8.49 -20.40
N CYS A 174 -14.03 -9.33 -19.37
CA CYS A 174 -12.71 -9.94 -19.11
C CYS A 174 -12.35 -10.97 -20.18
N LYS A 175 -13.31 -11.81 -20.60
CA LYS A 175 -13.10 -12.81 -21.64
C LYS A 175 -12.71 -12.17 -22.97
N GLN A 176 -13.46 -11.14 -23.38
CA GLN A 176 -13.20 -10.41 -24.62
C GLN A 176 -11.86 -9.68 -24.56
N ALA A 177 -11.60 -8.87 -23.53
CA ALA A 177 -10.36 -8.11 -23.41
C ALA A 177 -9.11 -9.01 -23.35
N PHE A 178 -9.21 -10.17 -22.70
CA PHE A 178 -8.12 -11.15 -22.66
C PHE A 178 -7.90 -11.81 -24.02
N TYR A 179 -8.97 -12.24 -24.69
CA TYR A 179 -8.89 -12.86 -26.01
C TYR A 179 -8.32 -11.91 -27.07
N GLU A 180 -8.76 -10.64 -27.07
CA GLU A 180 -8.25 -9.62 -27.99
C GLU A 180 -6.75 -9.36 -27.80
N ARG A 181 -6.26 -9.41 -26.56
CA ARG A 181 -4.86 -9.12 -26.24
C ARG A 181 -3.92 -10.31 -26.47
N TYR A 182 -4.37 -11.51 -26.11
CA TYR A 182 -3.50 -12.70 -26.05
C TYR A 182 -3.91 -13.82 -27.01
N GLY A 183 -5.06 -13.72 -27.69
CA GLY A 183 -5.53 -14.73 -28.63
C GLY A 183 -5.95 -16.06 -27.99
N HIS A 184 -6.15 -16.08 -26.67
CA HIS A 184 -6.48 -17.27 -25.89
C HIS A 184 -7.77 -17.06 -25.09
N PRO A 185 -8.57 -18.11 -24.85
CA PRO A 185 -9.66 -18.02 -23.89
C PRO A 185 -9.11 -17.76 -22.48
N LEU A 186 -9.87 -17.01 -21.68
CA LEU A 186 -9.50 -16.71 -20.30
C LEU A 186 -9.38 -18.01 -19.48
N PRO A 187 -8.33 -18.19 -18.66
CA PRO A 187 -8.19 -19.38 -17.84
C PRO A 187 -9.29 -19.44 -16.78
N LEU A 188 -9.73 -20.66 -16.46
CA LEU A 188 -10.77 -20.91 -15.46
C LEU A 188 -10.22 -21.04 -14.04
N LYS A 189 -8.92 -21.35 -13.89
CA LYS A 189 -8.26 -21.64 -12.62
C LYS A 189 -6.90 -20.96 -12.57
N GLU A 190 -6.47 -20.66 -11.35
CA GLU A 190 -5.11 -20.21 -11.10
C GLU A 190 -4.17 -21.41 -11.05
N ASP A 191 -3.27 -21.52 -12.02
CA ASP A 191 -2.21 -22.53 -12.06
C ASP A 191 -0.93 -21.92 -12.62
N ILE A 192 0.07 -21.71 -11.76
CA ILE A 192 1.33 -21.08 -12.17
C ILE A 192 2.10 -21.88 -13.25
N ASN A 193 1.80 -23.18 -13.39
CA ASN A 193 2.40 -24.02 -14.43
C ASN A 193 1.68 -23.88 -15.78
N ASP A 194 0.46 -23.33 -15.79
CA ASP A 194 -0.28 -23.05 -17.02
C ASP A 194 0.27 -21.78 -17.70
N PRO A 195 0.83 -21.86 -18.92
CA PRO A 195 1.29 -20.68 -19.65
C PRO A 195 0.17 -19.66 -19.89
N VAL A 196 -1.09 -20.07 -20.05
CA VAL A 196 -2.23 -19.15 -20.25
C VAL A 196 -2.53 -18.38 -18.96
N PHE A 197 -2.41 -19.03 -17.79
CA PHE A 197 -2.53 -18.34 -16.51
C PHE A 197 -1.42 -17.30 -16.30
N ARG A 198 -0.18 -17.59 -16.72
CA ARG A 198 0.90 -16.59 -16.67
C ARG A 198 0.62 -15.37 -17.57
N LEU A 199 -0.03 -15.58 -18.72
CA LEU A 199 -0.53 -14.47 -19.55
C LEU A 199 -1.66 -13.71 -18.83
N TYR A 200 -2.52 -14.40 -18.08
CA TYR A 200 -3.55 -13.75 -17.27
C TYR A 200 -2.99 -12.90 -16.12
N ASP A 201 -1.93 -13.34 -15.45
CA ASP A 201 -1.27 -12.54 -14.42
C ASP A 201 -0.71 -11.23 -15.02
N LYS A 202 -0.06 -11.34 -16.18
CA LYS A 202 0.39 -10.18 -16.97
C LYS A 202 -0.78 -9.29 -17.41
N PHE A 203 -1.88 -9.88 -17.88
CA PHE A 203 -3.10 -9.15 -18.24
C PHE A 203 -3.64 -8.32 -17.08
N ARG A 204 -3.68 -8.89 -15.87
CA ARG A 204 -4.15 -8.18 -14.67
C ARG A 204 -3.27 -6.99 -14.34
N GLU A 205 -1.95 -7.16 -14.37
CA GLU A 205 -0.98 -6.09 -14.13
C GLU A 205 -1.17 -4.96 -15.14
N GLU A 206 -1.19 -5.29 -16.43
CA GLU A 206 -1.29 -4.31 -17.51
C GLU A 206 -2.62 -3.54 -17.47
N THR A 207 -3.75 -4.23 -17.38
CA THR A 207 -5.08 -3.60 -17.40
C THR A 207 -5.33 -2.74 -16.15
N SER A 208 -4.88 -3.20 -14.97
CA SER A 208 -4.97 -2.40 -13.75
C SER A 208 -4.13 -1.12 -13.86
N ARG A 209 -2.90 -1.24 -14.38
CA ARG A 209 -2.00 -0.10 -14.59
C ARG A 209 -2.54 0.87 -15.65
N GLU A 210 -3.07 0.36 -16.75
CA GLU A 210 -3.68 1.16 -17.82
C GLU A 210 -4.85 2.00 -17.31
N LEU A 211 -5.78 1.37 -16.58
CA LEU A 211 -6.91 2.07 -15.97
C LEU A 211 -6.44 3.10 -14.95
N PHE A 212 -5.51 2.72 -14.08
CA PHE A 212 -4.98 3.63 -13.07
C PHE A 212 -4.30 4.86 -13.70
N HIS A 213 -3.50 4.67 -14.75
CA HIS A 213 -2.90 5.77 -15.50
C HIS A 213 -3.92 6.63 -16.25
N LYS A 214 -5.00 6.03 -16.77
CA LYS A 214 -6.12 6.77 -17.36
C LYS A 214 -6.75 7.70 -16.33
N ILE A 215 -7.04 7.20 -15.12
CA ILE A 215 -7.58 7.99 -14.01
C ILE A 215 -6.60 9.09 -13.58
N CYS A 216 -5.32 8.77 -13.41
CA CYS A 216 -4.31 9.77 -13.03
C CYS A 216 -4.22 10.92 -14.03
N ARG A 217 -4.13 10.60 -15.34
CA ARG A 217 -4.10 11.62 -16.40
C ARG A 217 -5.36 12.47 -16.40
N PHE A 218 -6.54 11.86 -16.22
CA PHE A 218 -7.80 12.57 -16.16
C PHE A 218 -7.81 13.61 -15.02
N ILE A 219 -7.46 13.18 -13.80
CA ILE A 219 -7.46 14.03 -12.61
C ILE A 219 -6.43 15.15 -12.73
N LYS A 220 -5.20 14.82 -13.12
CA LYS A 220 -4.13 15.81 -13.28
C LYS A 220 -4.40 16.77 -14.43
N GLY A 221 -5.10 16.33 -15.47
CA GLY A 221 -5.56 17.18 -16.57
C GLY A 221 -6.63 18.18 -16.16
N LYS A 222 -7.50 17.83 -15.21
CA LYS A 222 -8.47 18.76 -14.61
C LYS A 222 -7.80 19.76 -13.67
N ASN A 223 -6.95 19.28 -12.76
CA ASN A 223 -6.20 20.12 -11.84
C ASN A 223 -4.95 19.40 -11.32
N GLU A 224 -3.77 19.89 -11.72
CA GLU A 224 -2.48 19.33 -11.32
C GLU A 224 -2.18 19.45 -9.81
N ASN A 225 -2.96 20.22 -9.05
CA ASN A 225 -2.82 20.42 -7.60
C ASN A 225 -3.77 19.53 -6.78
N ILE A 226 -4.49 18.61 -7.41
CA ILE A 226 -5.20 17.51 -6.71
C ILE A 226 -4.19 16.40 -6.45
N ALA A 227 -3.89 16.11 -5.19
CA ALA A 227 -3.04 14.99 -4.81
C ALA A 227 -3.74 13.65 -5.07
N ILE A 228 -3.02 12.63 -5.54
CA ILE A 228 -3.51 11.26 -5.66
C ILE A 228 -2.87 10.43 -4.55
N ALA A 229 -3.69 9.90 -3.64
CA ALA A 229 -3.26 9.03 -2.54
C ALA A 229 -3.66 7.57 -2.80
N LEU A 230 -2.70 6.65 -2.74
CA LEU A 230 -2.93 5.21 -2.94
C LEU A 230 -1.78 4.37 -2.36
N TRP A 231 -1.96 3.05 -2.29
CA TRP A 231 -0.93 2.05 -1.96
C TRP A 231 -0.02 1.67 -3.14
N ALA A 232 0.13 2.54 -4.14
CA ALA A 232 0.88 2.27 -5.37
C ALA A 232 1.97 3.33 -5.60
N HIS A 233 2.96 3.00 -6.41
CA HIS A 233 4.13 3.84 -6.65
C HIS A 233 4.17 4.48 -8.05
N GLU A 234 3.36 4.03 -8.99
CA GLU A 234 3.24 4.70 -10.28
C GLU A 234 2.14 5.76 -10.17
N GLY A 235 2.35 6.98 -10.66
CA GLY A 235 1.31 8.02 -10.77
C GLY A 235 0.72 8.57 -9.45
N VAL A 236 1.28 8.22 -8.31
CA VAL A 236 0.80 8.58 -6.96
C VAL A 236 1.65 9.70 -6.36
N ASP A 237 1.00 10.60 -5.61
CA ASP A 237 1.66 11.70 -4.90
C ASP A 237 1.90 11.39 -3.42
N ILE A 238 0.93 10.71 -2.80
CA ILE A 238 0.94 10.33 -1.38
C ILE A 238 0.85 8.80 -1.32
N PHE A 239 1.96 8.12 -1.02
CA PHE A 239 1.95 6.68 -0.82
C PHE A 239 1.34 6.39 0.54
N ARG A 240 0.09 5.97 0.58
CA ARG A 240 -0.66 5.73 1.81
C ARG A 240 -0.62 4.25 2.14
N SER A 241 0.14 3.86 3.16
CA SER A 241 0.25 2.49 3.67
C SER A 241 -0.67 2.27 4.87
N GLU A 242 -0.95 1.02 5.23
CA GLU A 242 -1.79 0.68 6.39
C GLU A 242 -1.08 -0.26 7.35
N SER A 243 -1.03 0.13 8.62
CA SER A 243 -0.66 -0.72 9.74
C SER A 243 -1.94 -1.21 10.44
N ASN A 244 -2.36 -2.43 10.08
CA ASN A 244 -3.53 -3.11 10.63
C ASN A 244 -3.16 -4.41 11.35
N THR A 245 -4.11 -4.98 12.07
CA THR A 245 -4.07 -6.34 12.64
C THR A 245 -5.02 -7.24 11.86
N ALA A 246 -4.93 -8.55 12.08
CA ALA A 246 -5.93 -9.53 11.64
C ALA A 246 -5.90 -10.72 12.61
N ILE A 247 -7.03 -11.37 12.82
CA ILE A 247 -7.16 -12.44 13.84
C ILE A 247 -6.40 -13.70 13.43
N ASP A 248 -6.32 -13.95 12.13
CA ASP A 248 -5.62 -15.08 11.54
C ASP A 248 -4.13 -14.81 11.28
N ARG A 249 -3.65 -13.59 11.57
CA ARG A 249 -2.24 -13.25 11.36
C ARG A 249 -1.35 -13.98 12.38
N PRO A 250 -0.30 -14.71 11.93
CA PRO A 250 0.60 -15.39 12.85
C PRO A 250 1.30 -14.44 13.81
N LEU A 251 1.38 -14.85 15.08
CA LEU A 251 2.15 -14.17 16.12
C LEU A 251 3.65 -14.56 16.08
N PRO A 252 4.56 -13.71 16.57
CA PRO A 252 4.30 -12.37 17.12
C PRO A 252 3.93 -11.35 16.04
N GLU A 253 3.16 -10.33 16.42
CA GLU A 253 2.83 -9.24 15.50
C GLU A 253 4.09 -8.49 15.02
N TRP A 254 4.05 -8.03 13.76
CA TRP A 254 5.11 -7.20 13.22
C TRP A 254 4.98 -5.76 13.74
N ASN A 255 5.52 -5.52 14.93
CA ASN A 255 5.43 -4.22 15.62
C ASN A 255 6.19 -3.07 14.93
N TYR A 256 6.95 -3.33 13.87
CA TYR A 256 7.65 -2.32 13.08
C TYR A 256 6.94 -2.02 11.75
N SER A 257 5.64 -2.32 11.62
CA SER A 257 4.91 -2.17 10.35
C SER A 257 4.96 -0.75 9.80
N ALA A 258 4.73 0.25 10.65
CA ALA A 258 4.70 1.65 10.23
C ALA A 258 6.09 2.12 9.78
N GLY A 259 7.13 1.84 10.57
CA GLY A 259 8.51 2.16 10.23
C GLY A 259 8.99 1.45 8.98
N HIS A 260 8.61 0.18 8.78
CA HIS A 260 8.87 -0.55 7.55
C HIS A 260 8.24 0.16 6.34
N HIS A 261 6.94 0.44 6.37
CA HIS A 261 6.25 1.06 5.25
C HIS A 261 6.84 2.43 4.90
N VAL A 262 7.04 3.28 5.91
CA VAL A 262 7.54 4.65 5.71
C VAL A 262 8.95 4.66 5.15
N LYS A 263 9.89 3.92 5.76
CA LYS A 263 11.28 3.88 5.29
C LYS A 263 11.37 3.34 3.87
N MET A 264 10.57 2.33 3.54
CA MET A 264 10.53 1.77 2.19
C MET A 264 10.13 2.81 1.16
N VAL A 265 9.08 3.60 1.42
CA VAL A 265 8.64 4.65 0.51
C VAL A 265 9.72 5.73 0.35
N LEU A 266 10.26 6.23 1.47
CA LEU A 266 11.28 7.29 1.47
C LEU A 266 12.55 6.88 0.72
N GLY A 267 13.04 5.65 0.94
CA GLY A 267 14.23 5.18 0.24
C GLY A 267 13.98 4.87 -1.23
N SER A 268 12.74 4.54 -1.62
CA SER A 268 12.43 4.07 -2.97
C SER A 268 12.03 5.16 -3.94
N TRP A 269 11.19 6.11 -3.51
CA TRP A 269 10.52 7.02 -4.44
C TRP A 269 10.52 8.49 -3.98
N ASP A 270 11.48 9.28 -4.48
CA ASP A 270 11.70 10.68 -4.08
C ASP A 270 10.56 11.64 -4.46
N HIS A 271 9.72 11.23 -5.39
CA HIS A 271 8.63 12.06 -5.88
C HIS A 271 7.37 11.98 -5.00
N MET A 272 7.30 11.02 -4.07
CA MET A 272 6.15 10.78 -3.20
C MET A 272 6.39 11.24 -1.77
N VAL A 273 5.29 11.45 -1.04
CA VAL A 273 5.31 11.55 0.42
C VAL A 273 4.64 10.32 1.04
N PRO A 274 5.23 9.72 2.10
CA PRO A 274 4.61 8.61 2.80
C PRO A 274 3.52 9.09 3.78
N SER A 275 2.40 8.37 3.78
CA SER A 275 1.44 8.35 4.88
C SER A 275 1.32 6.91 5.37
N ASN A 276 1.24 6.69 6.69
CA ASN A 276 0.95 5.37 7.23
C ASN A 276 -0.18 5.43 8.25
N THR A 277 -1.28 4.78 7.90
CA THR A 277 -2.51 4.70 8.65
C THR A 277 -2.38 3.70 9.81
N ALA A 278 -2.57 4.16 11.03
CA ALA A 278 -2.88 3.33 12.18
C ALA A 278 -4.38 2.98 12.15
N VAL A 279 -4.69 1.73 11.81
CA VAL A 279 -6.08 1.25 11.77
C VAL A 279 -6.59 1.06 13.20
N HIS A 280 -7.74 1.67 13.51
CA HIS A 280 -8.35 1.62 14.83
C HIS A 280 -8.76 0.21 15.23
N PHE A 281 -9.36 -0.58 14.34
CA PHE A 281 -10.00 -1.84 14.69
C PHE A 281 -9.12 -3.08 14.54
N VAL A 282 -9.49 -4.16 15.24
CA VAL A 282 -8.75 -5.43 15.28
C VAL A 282 -8.75 -6.16 13.93
N ASP A 283 -9.92 -6.33 13.32
CA ASP A 283 -10.10 -6.99 12.02
C ASP A 283 -11.50 -6.66 11.45
N PHE A 284 -11.84 -7.11 10.24
CA PHE A 284 -13.12 -6.83 9.59
C PHE A 284 -14.36 -7.21 10.42
N PRO A 285 -14.42 -8.36 11.13
CA PRO A 285 -15.56 -8.68 11.99
C PRO A 285 -15.64 -7.80 13.26
N PHE A 286 -14.56 -7.13 13.63
CA PHE A 286 -14.41 -6.34 14.86
C PHE A 286 -14.22 -4.85 14.56
N ARG A 287 -14.82 -4.36 13.48
CA ARG A 287 -14.70 -2.98 12.97
C ARG A 287 -15.07 -1.86 13.95
N HIS A 288 -15.68 -2.19 15.09
CA HIS A 288 -16.08 -1.26 16.15
C HIS A 288 -15.31 -1.46 17.46
N SER A 289 -14.33 -2.36 17.50
CA SER A 289 -13.49 -2.65 18.67
C SER A 289 -12.05 -2.28 18.37
N SER A 290 -11.49 -1.41 19.20
CA SER A 290 -10.15 -0.88 18.98
C SER A 290 -9.06 -1.93 19.23
N VAL A 291 -7.93 -1.79 18.54
CA VAL A 291 -6.67 -2.41 18.94
C VAL A 291 -6.15 -1.74 20.22
N SER A 292 -5.13 -2.34 20.84
CA SER A 292 -4.48 -1.75 22.01
C SER A 292 -4.01 -0.30 21.74
N PRO A 293 -4.27 0.65 22.66
CA PRO A 293 -3.74 2.01 22.56
C PRO A 293 -2.22 2.08 22.40
N ASN A 294 -1.48 1.12 22.98
CA ASN A 294 -0.04 1.02 22.85
C ASN A 294 0.39 0.68 21.42
N LEU A 295 -0.35 -0.23 20.76
CA LEU A 295 -0.07 -0.60 19.37
C LEU A 295 -0.36 0.58 18.42
N THR A 296 -1.47 1.28 18.63
CA THR A 296 -1.80 2.51 17.90
C THR A 296 -0.72 3.58 18.11
N ALA A 297 -0.29 3.79 19.36
CA ALA A 297 0.74 4.77 19.69
C ALA A 297 2.08 4.46 19.00
N VAL A 298 2.52 3.19 19.02
CA VAL A 298 3.75 2.76 18.36
C VAL A 298 3.69 2.95 16.84
N ARG A 299 2.54 2.66 16.21
CA ARG A 299 2.35 2.87 14.76
C ARG A 299 2.46 4.36 14.40
N ILE A 300 1.81 5.24 15.16
CA ILE A 300 1.85 6.69 14.91
C ILE A 300 3.24 7.25 15.19
N ALA A 301 3.87 6.86 16.30
CA ALA A 301 5.21 7.33 16.67
C ALA A 301 6.25 6.95 15.61
N GLN A 302 6.18 5.73 15.06
CA GLN A 302 7.06 5.32 13.96
C GLN A 302 6.87 6.19 12.71
N SER A 303 5.64 6.54 12.33
CA SER A 303 5.40 7.46 11.20
C SER A 303 6.05 8.82 11.46
N ILE A 304 5.86 9.39 12.66
CA ILE A 304 6.41 10.70 13.05
C ILE A 304 7.94 10.71 12.99
N VAL A 305 8.60 9.73 13.63
CA VAL A 305 10.07 9.68 13.75
C VAL A 305 10.77 9.64 12.39
N TYR A 306 10.13 9.04 11.38
CA TYR A 306 10.67 8.99 10.02
C TYR A 306 10.14 10.09 9.09
N GLY A 307 9.47 11.12 9.61
CA GLY A 307 9.00 12.26 8.80
C GLY A 307 7.83 11.94 7.86
N ALA A 308 7.06 10.88 8.12
CA ALA A 308 5.84 10.58 7.36
C ALA A 308 4.62 11.24 7.97
N TRP A 309 3.54 11.27 7.19
CA TRP A 309 2.23 11.72 7.66
C TRP A 309 1.68 10.68 8.65
N PRO A 310 1.50 11.04 9.94
CA PRO A 310 0.74 10.18 10.83
C PRO A 310 -0.74 10.21 10.42
N ASP A 311 -1.33 9.03 10.27
CA ASP A 311 -2.69 8.85 9.76
C ASP A 311 -3.46 7.91 10.69
N TYR A 312 -4.71 8.24 10.99
CA TYR A 312 -5.57 7.46 11.87
C TYR A 312 -6.96 7.24 11.27
N TYR A 313 -7.42 5.99 11.32
CA TYR A 313 -8.61 5.54 10.61
C TYR A 313 -9.64 4.89 11.53
N VAL A 314 -10.90 5.34 11.44
CA VAL A 314 -12.05 4.77 12.16
C VAL A 314 -13.22 4.44 11.20
N ILE A 315 -14.06 3.49 11.60
CA ILE A 315 -15.36 3.22 10.94
C ILE A 315 -16.43 4.10 11.58
N GLY A 316 -17.12 4.92 10.78
CA GLY A 316 -18.02 5.97 11.23
C GLY A 316 -17.29 7.30 11.40
N THR A 317 -17.70 8.10 12.38
CA THR A 317 -17.09 9.39 12.73
C THR A 317 -16.34 9.30 14.05
N LEU A 318 -15.49 10.29 14.35
CA LEU A 318 -14.87 10.39 15.68
C LEU A 318 -15.89 10.59 16.81
N SER A 319 -17.08 11.13 16.51
CA SER A 319 -18.12 11.38 17.51
C SER A 319 -18.85 10.11 17.93
N ASN A 320 -19.09 9.20 16.99
CA ASN A 320 -19.94 8.03 17.19
C ASN A 320 -19.16 6.72 17.42
N GLN A 321 -17.87 6.80 17.77
CA GLN A 321 -17.14 5.63 18.25
C GLN A 321 -17.59 5.25 19.66
N ASP A 322 -18.01 4.00 19.83
CA ASP A 322 -18.26 3.41 21.15
C ASP A 322 -16.92 3.15 21.87
N ASP A 323 -15.98 2.50 21.17
CA ASP A 323 -14.63 2.28 21.67
C ASP A 323 -13.69 3.44 21.31
N ARG A 324 -13.32 4.20 22.34
CA ARG A 324 -12.46 5.39 22.23
C ARG A 324 -11.10 5.19 22.90
N LEU A 325 -10.71 3.97 23.26
CA LEU A 325 -9.49 3.70 24.05
C LEU A 325 -8.22 4.29 23.41
N CYS A 326 -8.15 4.31 22.08
CA CYS A 326 -7.00 4.85 21.36
C CYS A 326 -6.97 6.40 21.26
N PHE A 327 -8.08 7.09 21.54
CA PHE A 327 -8.22 8.51 21.16
C PHE A 327 -7.23 9.43 21.85
N ASP A 328 -6.98 9.23 23.15
CA ASP A 328 -6.09 10.11 23.89
C ASP A 328 -4.63 9.95 23.44
N ALA A 329 -4.21 8.72 23.11
CA ALA A 329 -2.89 8.46 22.53
C ALA A 329 -2.73 9.14 21.15
N VAL A 330 -3.77 9.07 20.30
CA VAL A 330 -3.75 9.74 18.98
C VAL A 330 -3.68 11.25 19.16
N LYS A 331 -4.54 11.85 20.01
CA LYS A 331 -4.53 13.29 20.28
C LYS A 331 -3.18 13.77 20.81
N GLN A 332 -2.59 13.03 21.76
CA GLN A 332 -1.30 13.36 22.34
C GLN A 332 -0.20 13.35 21.27
N LEU A 333 -0.13 12.30 20.44
CA LEU A 333 0.92 12.17 19.42
C LEU A 333 0.74 13.14 18.26
N PHE A 334 -0.50 13.37 17.80
CA PHE A 334 -0.79 14.37 16.77
C PHE A 334 -0.53 15.79 17.30
N GLY A 335 -0.90 16.07 18.55
CA GLY A 335 -0.60 17.34 19.22
C GLY A 335 0.91 17.56 19.38
N PHE A 336 1.65 16.52 19.78
CA PHE A 336 3.11 16.54 19.84
C PHE A 336 3.72 16.84 18.47
N HIS A 337 3.31 16.12 17.42
CA HIS A 337 3.78 16.40 16.06
C HIS A 337 3.48 17.83 15.63
N LYS A 338 2.27 18.36 15.90
CA LYS A 338 1.89 19.74 15.57
C LYS A 338 2.82 20.77 16.23
N GLN A 339 3.28 20.52 17.45
CA GLN A 339 4.18 21.43 18.18
C GLN A 339 5.64 21.33 17.72
N ASN A 340 6.01 20.27 17.00
CA ASN A 340 7.39 19.90 16.67
C ASN A 340 7.60 19.68 15.16
N GLU A 341 6.71 20.19 14.30
CA GLU A 341 6.70 19.86 12.85
C GLU A 341 8.01 20.25 12.13
N GLU A 342 8.70 21.26 12.64
CA GLU A 342 9.97 21.74 12.10
C GLU A 342 11.07 20.66 12.13
N TYR A 343 11.04 19.73 13.10
CA TYR A 343 12.05 18.67 13.22
C TYR A 343 11.77 17.47 12.30
N TYR A 344 10.58 17.40 11.70
CA TYR A 344 10.14 16.28 10.87
C TYR A 344 9.94 16.69 9.40
N THR A 345 10.15 17.96 9.07
CA THR A 345 10.01 18.50 7.71
C THR A 345 11.37 18.50 7.01
N ASP A 346 11.39 18.12 5.72
CA ASP A 346 12.58 18.13 4.86
C ASP A 346 13.81 17.42 5.45
N ILE A 347 13.59 16.28 6.10
CA ILE A 347 14.66 15.45 6.68
C ILE A 347 15.37 14.60 5.62
N GLU A 348 16.68 14.41 5.79
CA GLU A 348 17.48 13.48 4.99
C GLU A 348 18.11 12.39 5.88
N SER A 349 18.14 11.16 5.38
CA SER A 349 18.79 10.05 6.08
C SER A 349 20.30 10.13 5.96
N ILE A 350 20.98 9.89 7.08
CA ILE A 350 22.45 9.79 7.16
C ILE A 350 22.92 8.32 7.19
N SER A 351 22.03 7.38 6.86
CA SER A 351 22.30 5.95 6.99
C SER A 351 23.28 5.46 5.93
N ASP A 352 24.35 4.78 6.37
CA ASP A 352 25.31 4.11 5.49
C ASP A 352 24.85 2.70 5.05
N VAL A 353 23.77 2.19 5.65
CA VAL A 353 23.27 0.83 5.44
C VAL A 353 21.91 0.88 4.76
N CYS A 354 21.70 0.06 3.74
CA CYS A 354 20.41 -0.12 3.09
C CYS A 354 19.98 -1.59 3.19
N LEU A 355 18.78 -1.85 3.69
CA LEU A 355 18.17 -3.18 3.69
C LEU A 355 17.09 -3.25 2.61
N VAL A 356 17.28 -4.14 1.63
CA VAL A 356 16.32 -4.32 0.54
C VAL A 356 15.10 -5.10 1.03
N VAL A 357 13.90 -4.61 0.71
CA VAL A 357 12.63 -5.31 0.93
C VAL A 357 12.44 -6.33 -0.21
N PRO A 358 12.46 -7.66 0.06
CA PRO A 358 12.45 -8.69 -0.97
C PRO A 358 11.02 -9.00 -1.45
N SER A 359 10.27 -7.97 -1.86
CA SER A 359 8.86 -8.07 -2.24
C SER A 359 8.58 -9.13 -3.30
N LYS A 360 9.42 -9.23 -4.34
CA LYS A 360 9.30 -10.23 -5.42
C LYS A 360 9.53 -11.67 -4.93
N SER A 361 10.25 -11.84 -3.82
CA SER A 361 10.54 -13.15 -3.22
C SER A 361 9.61 -13.52 -2.05
N THR A 362 8.56 -12.72 -1.79
CA THR A 362 7.66 -12.93 -0.62
C THR A 362 7.03 -14.33 -0.60
N HIS A 363 6.66 -14.87 -1.76
CA HIS A 363 6.08 -16.20 -1.92
C HIS A 363 7.03 -17.34 -1.46
N HIS A 364 8.33 -17.07 -1.38
CA HIS A 364 9.34 -17.99 -0.86
C HIS A 364 9.53 -17.90 0.67
N GLY A 365 8.84 -16.98 1.34
CA GLY A 365 8.97 -16.71 2.77
C GLY A 365 10.11 -15.74 3.14
N SER A 366 10.73 -15.07 2.16
CA SER A 366 11.88 -14.16 2.34
C SER A 366 11.62 -13.02 3.33
N MET A 367 10.36 -12.63 3.51
CA MET A 367 9.98 -11.61 4.52
C MET A 367 10.34 -12.01 5.95
N LYS A 368 10.49 -13.32 6.27
CA LYS A 368 10.94 -13.76 7.60
C LYS A 368 12.40 -13.36 7.84
N GLU A 369 13.25 -13.54 6.82
CA GLU A 369 14.65 -13.16 6.87
C GLU A 369 14.80 -11.64 6.96
N PHE A 370 14.10 -10.90 6.10
CA PHE A 370 14.05 -9.44 6.14
C PHE A 370 13.67 -8.90 7.54
N ARG A 371 12.61 -9.44 8.15
CA ARG A 371 12.17 -9.04 9.49
C ARG A 371 13.20 -9.38 10.57
N GLY A 372 13.93 -10.48 10.43
CA GLY A 372 15.03 -10.86 11.31
C GLY A 372 16.15 -9.83 11.27
N ILE A 373 16.62 -9.48 10.07
CA ILE A 373 17.69 -8.48 9.89
C ILE A 373 17.22 -7.09 10.35
N TYR A 374 15.99 -6.67 9.99
CA TYR A 374 15.43 -5.41 10.45
C TYR A 374 15.49 -5.29 11.98
N ARG A 375 15.13 -6.37 12.69
CA ARG A 375 15.23 -6.42 14.16
C ARG A 375 16.67 -6.33 14.65
N ILE A 376 17.59 -7.08 14.06
CA ILE A 376 19.02 -7.01 14.42
C ILE A 376 19.53 -5.57 14.30
N LEU A 377 19.27 -4.91 13.17
CA LEU A 377 19.71 -3.53 12.94
C LEU A 377 19.08 -2.57 13.94
N THR A 378 17.76 -2.68 14.16
CA THR A 378 17.01 -1.80 15.07
C THR A 378 17.43 -1.99 16.53
N GLU A 379 17.48 -3.23 17.01
CA GLU A 379 17.85 -3.56 18.39
C GLU A 379 19.34 -3.32 18.68
N SER A 380 20.19 -3.29 17.64
CA SER A 380 21.62 -2.92 17.74
C SER A 380 21.87 -1.42 17.52
N HIS A 381 20.82 -0.60 17.37
CA HIS A 381 20.92 0.84 17.12
C HIS A 381 21.75 1.20 15.87
N ILE A 382 21.75 0.35 14.85
CA ILE A 382 22.38 0.62 13.56
C ILE A 382 21.38 1.42 12.72
N LEU A 383 21.79 2.57 12.19
CA LEU A 383 20.98 3.36 11.26
C LEU A 383 20.95 2.67 9.89
N PHE A 384 19.77 2.55 9.31
CA PHE A 384 19.59 1.92 7.99
C PHE A 384 18.39 2.51 7.27
N ASP A 385 18.42 2.50 5.94
CA ASP A 385 17.27 2.80 5.08
C ASP A 385 16.69 1.52 4.48
N LEU A 386 15.50 1.64 3.90
CA LEU A 386 14.84 0.56 3.17
C LEU A 386 14.60 0.96 1.72
N ILE A 387 14.82 0.04 0.79
CA ILE A 387 14.38 0.19 -0.60
C ILE A 387 13.57 -1.01 -1.05
N HIS A 388 12.56 -0.76 -1.87
CA HIS A 388 11.74 -1.79 -2.49
C HIS A 388 12.52 -2.43 -3.65
N ASP A 389 12.62 -3.76 -3.70
CA ASP A 389 13.40 -4.46 -4.74
C ASP A 389 12.98 -4.15 -6.19
N GLY A 390 11.72 -3.76 -6.40
CA GLY A 390 11.20 -3.30 -7.68
C GLY A 390 11.96 -2.13 -8.33
N ILE A 391 12.60 -1.27 -7.54
CA ILE A 391 13.38 -0.14 -8.10
C ILE A 391 14.78 -0.55 -8.56
N LEU A 392 15.27 -1.73 -8.13
CA LEU A 392 16.64 -2.16 -8.43
C LEU A 392 16.87 -2.46 -9.91
N SER A 393 15.80 -2.63 -10.69
CA SER A 393 15.90 -2.76 -12.16
C SER A 393 15.94 -1.43 -12.90
N ASP A 394 15.68 -0.30 -12.23
CA ASP A 394 15.74 1.03 -12.84
C ASP A 394 17.21 1.42 -13.11
N SER A 395 17.49 2.02 -14.26
CA SER A 395 18.83 2.50 -14.60
C SER A 395 19.29 3.67 -13.71
N SER A 396 18.35 4.43 -13.14
CA SER A 396 18.63 5.55 -12.25
C SER A 396 18.94 5.13 -10.81
N VAL A 397 18.75 3.85 -10.45
CA VAL A 397 18.91 3.37 -9.07
C VAL A 397 20.34 3.56 -8.54
N MET A 398 21.34 3.58 -9.41
CA MET A 398 22.74 3.75 -9.02
C MET A 398 23.00 5.02 -8.22
N GLU A 399 22.32 6.12 -8.55
CA GLU A 399 22.46 7.39 -7.81
C GLU A 399 21.94 7.26 -6.36
N LYS A 400 20.98 6.36 -6.13
CA LYS A 400 20.53 6.01 -4.77
C LYS A 400 21.50 5.07 -4.08
N LEU A 401 21.95 4.01 -4.77
CA LEU A 401 22.82 2.99 -4.16
C LEU A 401 24.15 3.57 -3.70
N LYS A 402 24.72 4.54 -4.43
CA LYS A 402 25.97 5.25 -4.07
C LYS A 402 25.92 5.96 -2.71
N LYS A 403 24.74 6.24 -2.16
CA LYS A 403 24.58 6.82 -0.82
C LYS A 403 24.96 5.84 0.29
N TYR A 404 24.92 4.53 0.01
CA TYR A 404 25.11 3.48 1.01
C TYR A 404 26.46 2.81 0.87
N LYS A 405 27.13 2.58 2.00
CA LYS A 405 28.35 1.77 2.08
C LYS A 405 28.04 0.27 2.04
N THR A 406 26.87 -0.14 2.54
CA THR A 406 26.45 -1.54 2.58
C THR A 406 25.00 -1.72 2.15
N LEU A 407 24.79 -2.63 1.19
CA LEU A 407 23.48 -3.11 0.76
C LEU A 407 23.24 -4.52 1.29
N ILE A 408 22.14 -4.72 2.03
CA ILE A 408 21.77 -6.01 2.59
C ILE A 408 20.65 -6.63 1.75
N LEU A 409 20.87 -7.87 1.29
CA LEU A 409 19.98 -8.65 0.42
C LEU A 409 19.44 -9.88 1.19
N PRO A 410 18.32 -9.74 1.92
CA PRO A 410 17.78 -10.77 2.79
C PRO A 410 16.95 -11.82 2.03
N ASP A 411 17.52 -12.99 1.76
CA ASP A 411 16.84 -14.09 1.05
C ASP A 411 16.13 -13.61 -0.24
N MET A 412 16.73 -12.64 -0.95
CA MET A 412 16.19 -12.03 -2.17
C MET A 412 16.41 -12.99 -3.35
N ARG A 413 15.56 -14.01 -3.43
CA ARG A 413 15.75 -15.17 -4.31
C ARG A 413 15.62 -14.83 -5.78
N ASN A 414 14.58 -14.08 -6.15
CA ASN A 414 14.28 -13.68 -7.52
C ASN A 414 15.13 -12.48 -7.93
N MET A 415 15.91 -12.61 -9.00
CA MET A 415 16.66 -11.51 -9.59
C MET A 415 16.53 -11.51 -11.11
N SER A 416 16.39 -10.32 -11.68
CA SER A 416 16.49 -10.13 -13.14
C SER A 416 17.91 -9.73 -13.53
N ASP A 417 18.24 -9.88 -14.82
CA ASP A 417 19.54 -9.45 -15.35
C ASP A 417 19.83 -7.96 -15.08
N ALA A 418 18.79 -7.11 -15.11
CA ALA A 418 18.92 -5.69 -14.78
C ALA A 418 19.30 -5.47 -13.30
N VAL A 419 18.65 -6.20 -12.38
CA VAL A 419 18.97 -6.14 -10.94
C VAL A 419 20.39 -6.63 -10.69
N LEU A 420 20.77 -7.76 -11.30
CA LEU A 420 22.13 -8.30 -11.18
C LEU A 420 23.16 -7.28 -11.67
N LYS A 421 22.99 -6.74 -12.87
CA LYS A 421 23.88 -5.74 -13.45
C LYS A 421 24.07 -4.53 -12.52
N ASN A 422 22.99 -4.01 -11.95
CA ASN A 422 23.05 -2.83 -11.08
C ASN A 422 23.76 -3.13 -9.75
N ILE A 423 23.49 -4.30 -9.13
CA ILE A 423 24.17 -4.68 -7.87
C ILE A 423 25.66 -4.96 -8.12
N GLU A 424 26.01 -5.65 -9.20
CA GLU A 424 27.41 -5.87 -9.58
C GLU A 424 28.14 -4.55 -9.83
N SER A 425 27.48 -3.60 -10.50
CA SER A 425 28.04 -2.26 -10.74
C SER A 425 28.28 -1.53 -9.41
N TYR A 426 27.30 -1.57 -8.49
CA TYR A 426 27.44 -1.01 -7.15
C TYR A 426 28.66 -1.57 -6.40
N VAL A 427 28.88 -2.88 -6.43
CA VAL A 427 30.06 -3.49 -5.80
C VAL A 427 31.36 -3.09 -6.51
N SER A 428 31.36 -3.05 -7.85
CA SER A 428 32.53 -2.64 -8.62
C SER A 428 32.96 -1.19 -8.36
N GLU A 429 32.03 -0.34 -7.95
CA GLU A 429 32.26 1.05 -7.54
C GLU A 429 32.64 1.20 -6.05
N GLY A 430 32.84 0.09 -5.34
CA GLY A 430 33.31 0.06 -3.94
C GLY A 430 32.21 -0.15 -2.90
N GLY A 431 30.97 -0.41 -3.32
CA GLY A 431 29.87 -0.79 -2.43
C GLY A 431 30.07 -2.19 -1.83
N ASN A 432 29.53 -2.42 -0.64
CA ASN A 432 29.55 -3.74 0.00
C ASN A 432 28.18 -4.38 -0.04
N VAL A 433 28.11 -5.68 -0.26
CA VAL A 433 26.87 -6.45 -0.15
C VAL A 433 26.94 -7.44 1.01
N LEU A 434 25.88 -7.49 1.81
CA LEU A 434 25.64 -8.56 2.77
C LEU A 434 24.47 -9.39 2.28
N VAL A 435 24.71 -10.68 2.07
CA VAL A 435 23.72 -11.58 1.46
C VAL A 435 23.37 -12.69 2.44
N THR A 436 22.09 -12.98 2.62
CA THR A 436 21.63 -14.10 3.46
C THR A 436 20.63 -14.99 2.71
N GLY A 437 20.35 -16.18 3.26
CA GLY A 437 19.38 -17.11 2.69
C GLY A 437 19.78 -17.68 1.33
N ARG A 438 18.82 -17.75 0.41
CA ARG A 438 18.96 -18.25 -0.96
C ARG A 438 18.87 -17.13 -1.98
N THR A 439 19.46 -15.98 -1.66
CA THR A 439 19.50 -14.83 -2.57
C THR A 439 20.09 -15.24 -3.91
N SER A 440 19.47 -14.76 -5.00
CA SER A 440 19.94 -14.97 -6.38
C SER A 440 19.96 -16.43 -6.86
N THR A 441 19.04 -17.29 -6.38
CA THR A 441 18.89 -18.68 -6.86
C THR A 441 17.64 -18.91 -7.71
N TYR A 442 16.94 -17.85 -8.10
CA TYR A 442 15.74 -17.89 -8.95
C TYR A 442 15.81 -16.77 -9.98
N ASP A 443 15.31 -17.04 -11.18
CA ASP A 443 15.17 -16.01 -12.21
C ASP A 443 14.05 -15.00 -11.89
N ALA A 444 13.87 -14.02 -12.78
CA ALA A 444 12.84 -12.99 -12.64
C ALA A 444 11.41 -13.55 -12.69
N GLN A 445 11.20 -14.73 -13.25
CA GLN A 445 9.92 -15.41 -13.36
C GLN A 445 9.66 -16.37 -12.19
N GLY A 446 10.63 -16.54 -11.28
CA GLY A 446 10.53 -17.45 -10.14
C GLY A 446 10.82 -18.91 -10.49
N ASN A 447 11.50 -19.18 -11.61
CA ASN A 447 12.03 -20.50 -11.87
C ASN A 447 13.32 -20.71 -11.07
N PRO A 448 13.48 -21.86 -10.40
CA PRO A 448 14.70 -22.17 -9.65
C PRO A 448 15.90 -22.36 -10.58
N LEU A 449 17.08 -22.00 -10.07
CA LEU A 449 18.36 -22.17 -10.74
C LEU A 449 19.27 -23.09 -9.91
N ASP A 450 20.19 -23.79 -10.58
CA ASP A 450 21.18 -24.67 -9.94
C ASP A 450 22.43 -23.91 -9.45
N ASN A 451 22.46 -22.59 -9.62
CA ASN A 451 23.56 -21.70 -9.25
C ASN A 451 23.06 -20.42 -8.55
N VAL A 452 24.00 -19.70 -7.95
CA VAL A 452 23.80 -18.32 -7.48
C VAL A 452 24.24 -17.39 -8.61
N MET A 453 23.35 -16.52 -9.09
CA MET A 453 23.66 -15.64 -10.24
C MET A 453 24.52 -14.43 -9.86
N LEU A 454 24.37 -13.93 -8.62
CA LEU A 454 25.09 -12.77 -8.11
C LEU A 454 26.57 -13.12 -7.89
N ALA A 455 27.42 -12.73 -8.83
CA ALA A 455 28.83 -13.09 -8.92
C ALA A 455 29.68 -12.45 -7.82
N CYS A 456 29.35 -11.21 -7.40
CA CYS A 456 30.07 -10.52 -6.33
C CYS A 456 30.04 -11.25 -4.97
N THR A 457 29.13 -12.22 -4.80
CA THR A 457 29.10 -13.10 -3.61
C THR A 457 30.28 -14.07 -3.54
N GLY A 458 30.99 -14.30 -4.66
CA GLY A 458 32.05 -15.31 -4.77
C GLY A 458 31.57 -16.77 -4.74
N VAL A 459 30.25 -17.01 -4.70
CA VAL A 459 29.68 -18.36 -4.65
C VAL A 459 29.78 -19.03 -6.02
N ARG A 460 30.64 -20.05 -6.14
CA ARG A 460 30.86 -20.78 -7.41
C ARG A 460 29.82 -21.87 -7.70
N GLY A 461 29.02 -22.27 -6.70
CA GLY A 461 28.00 -23.31 -6.86
C GLY A 461 27.52 -23.88 -5.54
N ILE A 462 26.33 -24.48 -5.55
CA ILE A 462 25.70 -25.10 -4.38
C ILE A 462 26.09 -26.57 -4.33
N ARG A 463 26.96 -26.95 -3.38
CA ARG A 463 27.44 -28.36 -3.26
C ARG A 463 26.43 -29.28 -2.57
N LYS A 464 25.78 -28.78 -1.52
CA LYS A 464 24.83 -29.55 -0.72
C LYS A 464 23.83 -28.61 -0.06
N MET A 465 22.55 -28.91 -0.23
CA MET A 465 21.49 -28.30 0.58
C MET A 465 21.25 -29.19 1.79
N ILE A 466 21.41 -28.64 2.99
CA ILE A 466 21.08 -29.33 4.24
C ILE A 466 19.72 -28.80 4.71
N PRO A 467 18.69 -29.66 4.84
CA PRO A 467 17.41 -29.25 5.40
C PRO A 467 17.58 -28.64 6.79
N ARG A 468 16.76 -27.64 7.12
CA ARG A 468 16.76 -27.05 8.45
C ARG A 468 16.28 -28.08 9.48
N GLU A 469 17.11 -28.36 10.46
CA GLU A 469 16.78 -29.23 11.61
C GLU A 469 16.92 -28.48 12.94
N LYS A 470 16.25 -28.98 13.98
CA LYS A 470 16.40 -28.42 15.34
C LYS A 470 17.80 -28.74 15.87
N GLY A 471 18.47 -27.75 16.46
CA GLY A 471 19.80 -27.95 17.05
C GLY A 471 20.95 -28.00 16.05
N MET A 472 20.78 -27.43 14.85
CA MET A 472 21.91 -27.20 13.96
C MET A 472 22.79 -26.06 14.47
N TYR A 473 24.09 -26.30 14.51
CA TYR A 473 25.11 -25.31 14.86
C TYR A 473 26.08 -25.14 13.70
N PHE A 474 26.44 -23.90 13.41
CA PHE A 474 27.57 -23.59 12.55
C PHE A 474 28.83 -23.49 13.41
N ARG A 475 29.90 -24.16 12.98
CA ARG A 475 31.21 -24.05 13.61
C ARG A 475 32.17 -23.43 12.61
N VAL A 476 32.67 -22.25 12.91
CA VAL A 476 33.82 -21.65 12.24
C VAL A 476 35.07 -22.41 12.71
N ARG A 477 35.81 -23.01 11.78
CA ARG A 477 37.04 -23.74 12.08
C ARG A 477 38.23 -22.78 12.02
N THR A 478 39.36 -23.14 12.63
CA THR A 478 40.58 -22.32 12.59
C THR A 478 41.01 -21.98 11.17
N GLY A 479 40.94 -22.93 10.23
CA GLY A 479 41.25 -22.67 8.81
C GLY A 479 40.20 -21.84 8.07
N ASP A 480 38.97 -21.72 8.58
CA ASP A 480 37.97 -20.80 8.02
C ASP A 480 38.31 -19.35 8.40
N LYS A 481 38.92 -19.13 9.57
CA LYS A 481 39.35 -17.79 10.02
C LYS A 481 40.43 -17.18 9.13
N GLU A 482 41.26 -18.01 8.49
CA GLU A 482 42.31 -17.57 7.58
C GLU A 482 41.75 -16.88 6.31
N VAL A 483 40.48 -17.14 5.98
CA VAL A 483 39.80 -16.55 4.81
C VAL A 483 38.66 -15.59 5.20
N LEU A 484 38.35 -15.47 6.49
CA LEU A 484 37.32 -14.59 7.05
C LEU A 484 37.97 -13.40 7.78
N ASN A 485 38.70 -12.56 7.05
CA ASN A 485 39.28 -11.33 7.60
C ASN A 485 38.18 -10.47 8.28
N GLY A 486 38.42 -10.07 9.54
CA GLY A 486 37.47 -9.33 10.37
C GLY A 486 36.60 -10.19 11.32
N PHE A 487 36.78 -11.51 11.32
CA PHE A 487 36.10 -12.45 12.23
C PHE A 487 37.07 -13.22 13.11
N GLU A 488 38.23 -12.64 13.43
CA GLU A 488 39.29 -13.29 14.20
C GLU A 488 38.82 -13.70 15.61
N ASP A 489 37.90 -12.89 16.17
CA ASP A 489 37.34 -13.05 17.52
C ASP A 489 36.11 -13.96 17.60
N LEU A 490 35.56 -14.46 16.47
CA LEU A 490 34.59 -15.57 16.43
C LEU A 490 35.34 -16.89 16.49
#